data_AF-A0A4Q3VI70-F1
#
_entry.id   AF-A0A4Q3VI70-F1
#
_cell.length_a   1.000
_cell.length_b   1.000
_cell.length_c   1.000
_cell.angle_alpha   90.00
_cell.angle_beta   90.00
_cell.angle_gamma   90.00
#
_symmetry.space_group_name_H-M   'P 1'
#
loop_
_entity.id
_entity.type
_entity.pdbx_description
1 polymer ?
#
loop_
_entity_poly.entity_id
_entity_poly.type
_entity_poly.pdbx_seq_one_letter_code
_entity_poly.pdbx_strand_id
1 'polypeptide(L)'
;EGGKPIIALPSVTSKGTSRLAATLQPGAGVVTTRGHAQYIVTEYGVAYLYGKNLRERARSLIAIAHPDHREGLERAAHARGL
;
A
#
# COMPACT_ATOMS: atom_id res chain seq x y z
N GLU A 1 13.29 20.25 11.41
CA GLU A 1 11.83 20.21 11.16
C GLU A 1 11.55 19.92 9.70
N GLY A 2 10.34 19.44 9.36
CA GLY A 2 9.97 19.09 7.97
C GLY A 2 10.35 17.67 7.52
N GLY A 3 10.59 16.76 8.45
CA GLY A 3 10.92 15.36 8.14
C GLY A 3 9.79 14.63 7.43
N LYS A 4 10.11 13.92 6.35
CA LYS A 4 9.17 13.13 5.57
C LYS A 4 9.51 11.64 5.73
N PRO A 5 8.74 10.85 6.50
CA PRO A 5 8.96 9.43 6.60
C PRO A 5 8.52 8.76 5.29
N ILE A 6 9.50 8.20 4.60
CA ILE A 6 9.35 7.54 3.30
C ILE A 6 9.66 6.06 3.49
N ILE A 7 8.72 5.22 3.07
CA ILE A 7 8.89 3.77 3.03
C ILE A 7 8.92 3.36 1.57
N ALA A 8 10.09 2.95 1.10
CA ALA A 8 10.29 2.46 -0.25
C ALA A 8 10.34 0.93 -0.25
N LEU A 9 9.61 0.31 -1.17
CA LEU A 9 9.64 -1.12 -1.40
C LEU A 9 9.37 -1.42 -2.88
N PRO A 10 9.90 -2.53 -3.42
CA PRO A 10 9.45 -3.01 -4.72
C PRO A 10 7.96 -3.40 -4.63
N SER A 11 7.21 -3.21 -5.71
CA SER A 11 5.79 -3.57 -5.76
C SER A 11 5.57 -5.08 -5.72
N VAL A 12 6.55 -5.84 -6.21
CA VAL A 12 6.57 -7.31 -6.24
C VAL A 12 7.78 -7.89 -5.51
N THR A 13 7.60 -9.10 -4.99
CA THR A 13 8.70 -9.93 -4.47
C THR A 13 9.45 -10.60 -5.62
N SER A 14 10.62 -11.18 -5.34
CA SER A 14 11.38 -11.99 -6.30
C SER A 14 10.63 -13.22 -6.83
N LYS A 15 9.53 -13.61 -6.16
CA LYS A 15 8.65 -14.71 -6.57
C LYS A 15 7.42 -14.24 -7.37
N GLY A 16 7.36 -12.97 -7.76
CA GLY A 16 6.23 -12.40 -8.49
C GLY A 16 4.97 -12.16 -7.64
N THR A 17 5.06 -12.25 -6.32
CA THR A 17 3.92 -11.96 -5.43
C THR A 17 3.91 -10.47 -5.05
N SER A 18 2.74 -9.81 -5.14
CA SER A 18 2.55 -8.43 -4.70
C SER A 18 2.96 -8.22 -3.25
N ARG A 19 3.73 -7.16 -2.99
CA ARG A 19 4.04 -6.68 -1.62
C ARG A 19 2.90 -5.87 -1.02
N LEU A 20 2.07 -5.25 -1.86
CA LEU A 20 0.86 -4.56 -1.45
C LEU A 20 -0.28 -5.57 -1.39
N ALA A 21 -0.93 -5.66 -0.24
CA ALA A 21 -2.00 -6.62 0.02
C ALA A 21 -3.19 -5.94 0.70
N ALA A 22 -4.40 -6.41 0.42
CA ALA A 22 -5.62 -5.91 1.06
C ALA A 22 -5.69 -6.27 2.55
N THR A 23 -5.01 -7.35 2.95
CA THR A 23 -4.88 -7.79 4.35
C THR A 23 -3.46 -8.28 4.57
N LEU A 24 -2.91 -7.99 5.74
CA LEU A 24 -1.65 -8.58 6.18
C LEU A 24 -1.81 -10.10 6.37
N GLN A 25 -0.73 -10.84 6.13
CA GLN A 25 -0.72 -12.27 6.38
C GLN A 25 -0.96 -12.57 7.87
N PRO A 26 -1.64 -13.68 8.22
CA PRO A 26 -1.79 -14.09 9.62
C PRO A 26 -0.42 -14.16 10.31
N GLY A 27 -0.30 -13.51 11.47
CA GLY A 27 0.95 -13.45 12.23
C GLY A 27 1.98 -12.42 11.72
N ALA A 28 1.66 -11.60 10.71
CA ALA A 28 2.55 -10.54 10.27
C ALA A 28 2.75 -9.48 11.35
N GLY A 29 4.01 -9.22 11.70
CA GLY A 29 4.38 -8.15 12.64
C GLY A 29 4.18 -6.76 12.04
N VAL A 30 3.41 -5.90 12.73
CA VAL A 30 3.22 -4.50 12.32
C VAL A 30 4.29 -3.63 12.99
N VAL A 31 5.30 -3.23 12.21
CA VAL A 31 6.38 -2.36 12.70
C VAL A 31 6.00 -0.88 12.55
N THR A 32 5.46 -0.51 11.39
CA THR A 32 4.96 0.85 11.14
C THR A 32 3.45 0.85 11.18
N THR A 33 2.87 1.57 12.14
CA THR A 33 1.41 1.69 12.27
C THR A 33 0.83 2.58 11.18
N ARG A 34 -0.49 2.48 10.97
CA ARG A 34 -1.23 3.31 10.00
C ARG A 34 -1.03 4.82 10.19
N GLY A 35 -0.78 5.26 11.43
CA GLY A 35 -0.59 6.67 11.78
C GLY A 35 0.80 7.20 11.45
N HIS A 36 1.81 6.32 11.42
CA HIS A 36 3.19 6.70 11.10
C HIS A 36 3.49 6.63 9.59
N ALA A 37 2.73 5.84 8.84
CA ALA A 37 2.89 5.72 7.39
C ALA A 37 2.41 6.99 6.65
N GLN A 38 3.35 7.77 6.13
CA GLN A 38 3.05 8.98 5.33
C GLN A 38 3.29 8.75 3.83
N TYR A 39 4.50 8.41 3.41
CA TYR A 39 4.83 8.17 2.00
C TYR A 39 5.20 6.71 1.79
N ILE A 40 4.51 6.06 0.86
CA ILE A 40 4.86 4.74 0.35
C ILE A 40 5.31 4.90 -1.11
N VAL A 41 6.46 4.32 -1.45
CA VAL A 41 7.07 4.44 -2.77
C VAL A 41 7.32 3.05 -3.35
N THR A 42 6.97 2.90 -4.62
CA THR A 42 7.30 1.74 -5.46
C THR A 42 7.88 2.23 -6.79
N GLU A 43 8.31 1.32 -7.65
CA GLU A 43 8.74 1.59 -9.02
C GLU A 43 7.64 2.21 -9.91
N TYR A 44 6.37 2.14 -9.48
CA TYR A 44 5.23 2.70 -10.21
C TYR A 44 4.79 4.09 -9.72
N GLY A 45 5.40 4.61 -8.65
CA GLY A 45 5.16 5.97 -8.18
C GLY A 45 5.10 6.10 -6.66
N VAL A 46 4.47 7.18 -6.21
CA VAL A 46 4.44 7.59 -4.80
C VAL A 46 3.00 7.72 -4.32
N ALA A 47 2.67 7.02 -3.23
CA ALA A 47 1.41 7.15 -2.51
C ALA A 47 1.62 7.94 -1.22
N TYR A 48 1.05 9.14 -1.18
CA TYR A 48 0.91 9.92 0.05
C TYR A 48 -0.35 9.49 0.80
N LEU A 49 -0.25 9.16 2.09
CA LEU A 49 -1.33 8.58 2.90
C LEU A 49 -1.74 9.44 4.10
N TYR A 50 -0.93 10.43 4.48
CA TYR A 50 -1.22 11.27 5.63
C TYR A 50 -2.46 12.14 5.40
N GLY A 51 -3.36 12.20 6.37
CA GLY A 51 -4.64 12.92 6.28
C GLY A 51 -5.72 12.25 5.40
N LYS A 52 -5.41 11.14 4.72
CA LYS A 52 -6.36 10.45 3.84
C LYS A 52 -7.26 9.45 4.58
N ASN A 53 -8.50 9.30 4.14
CA ASN A 53 -9.41 8.27 4.63
C ASN A 53 -9.04 6.87 4.10
N LEU A 54 -9.67 5.81 4.64
CA LEU A 54 -9.32 4.43 4.26
C LEU A 54 -9.51 4.12 2.77
N ARG A 55 -10.56 4.66 2.14
CA ARG A 55 -10.87 4.49 0.72
C ARG A 55 -9.84 5.19 -0.17
N GLU A 56 -9.49 6.42 0.16
CA GLU A 56 -8.44 7.19 -0.52
C GLU A 56 -7.07 6.55 -0.38
N ARG A 57 -6.76 6.01 0.82
CA ARG A 57 -5.51 5.27 1.06
C ARG A 57 -5.46 4.00 0.21
N ALA A 58 -6.54 3.23 0.16
CA ALA A 58 -6.64 2.03 -0.66
C ALA A 58 -6.40 2.36 -2.13
N ARG A 59 -7.12 3.36 -2.68
CA ARG A 59 -6.93 3.84 -4.06
C ARG A 59 -5.50 4.31 -4.33
N SER A 60 -4.91 5.07 -3.41
CA SER A 60 -3.53 5.57 -3.56
C SER A 60 -2.52 4.43 -3.58
N LEU A 61 -2.70 3.39 -2.75
CA LEU A 61 -1.83 2.22 -2.72
C LEU A 61 -2.00 1.35 -3.97
N ILE A 62 -3.24 1.15 -4.44
CA ILE A 62 -3.52 0.41 -5.67
C ILE A 62 -2.87 1.09 -6.88
N ALA A 63 -2.92 2.42 -6.95
CA ALA A 63 -2.32 3.18 -8.05
C ALA A 63 -0.80 2.96 -8.18
N ILE A 64 -0.09 2.71 -7.07
CA ILE A 64 1.35 2.43 -7.05
C ILE A 64 1.67 0.93 -7.04
N ALA A 65 0.67 0.04 -7.15
CA ALA A 65 0.89 -1.39 -7.25
C ALA A 65 1.29 -1.81 -8.67
N HIS A 66 1.86 -3.01 -8.78
CA HIS A 66 2.15 -3.65 -10.07
C HIS A 66 0.88 -3.76 -10.92
N PRO A 67 0.89 -3.39 -12.21
CA PRO A 67 -0.29 -3.44 -13.09
C PRO A 67 -1.07 -4.76 -13.00
N ASP A 68 -0.37 -5.88 -13.06
CA ASP A 68 -0.95 -7.24 -12.98
C ASP A 68 -1.72 -7.55 -11.69
N HIS A 69 -1.46 -6.80 -10.62
CA HIS A 69 -2.08 -7.01 -9.31
C HIS A 69 -3.14 -5.96 -8.96
N ARG A 70 -3.28 -4.89 -9.75
CA ARG A 70 -4.22 -3.79 -9.46
C ARG A 70 -5.66 -4.28 -9.42
N GLU A 71 -6.09 -5.02 -10.43
CA GLU A 71 -7.46 -5.54 -10.51
C GLU A 71 -7.81 -6.45 -9.32
N GLY A 72 -6.87 -7.30 -8.90
CA GLY A 72 -7.04 -8.15 -7.71
C GLY A 72 -7.19 -7.33 -6.43
N LEU A 73 -6.38 -6.28 -6.27
CA LEU A 73 -6.43 -5.39 -5.12
C LEU A 73 -7.71 -4.53 -5.10
N GLU A 74 -8.18 -4.07 -6.27
CA GLU A 74 -9.44 -3.33 -6.40
C GLU A 74 -10.64 -4.16 -6.00
N ARG A 75 -10.74 -5.40 -6.50
CA ARG A 75 -11.81 -6.33 -6.10
C ARG A 75 -11.77 -6.61 -4.60
N ALA A 76 -10.58 -6.85 -4.04
CA ALA A 76 -10.41 -7.08 -2.61
C ALA A 76 -10.75 -5.85 -1.76
N ALA A 77 -10.44 -4.64 -2.24
CA ALA A 77 -10.81 -3.39 -1.58
C ALA A 77 -12.34 -3.19 -1.59
N HIS A 78 -12.99 -3.40 -2.74
CA HIS A 78 -14.44 -3.28 -2.88
C HIS A 78 -15.18 -4.27 -1.97
N ALA A 79 -14.74 -5.53 -1.91
CA ALA A 79 -15.31 -6.54 -1.02
C ALA A 79 -15.21 -6.16 0.47
N ARG A 80 -14.28 -5.28 0.84
CA ARG A 80 -14.09 -4.75 2.19
C ARG A 80 -14.82 -3.42 2.45
N GLY A 81 -15.58 -2.93 1.48
CA GLY A 81 -16.25 -1.63 1.56
C GLY A 81 -15.31 -0.43 1.46
N LEU A 82 -14.08 -0.64 0.98
CA LEU A 82 -13.08 0.40 0.72
C LEU A 82 -13.24 1.01 -0.66
#